data_AF-A0A7W0S0F5-F1
#
_entry.id   AF-A0A7W0S0F5-F1
#
_cell.length_a   1.000
_cell.length_b   1.000
_cell.length_c   1.000
_cell.angle_alpha   90.00
_cell.angle_beta   90.00
_cell.angle_gamma   90.00
#
_symmetry.space_group_name_H-M   'P 1'
#
loop_
_entity.id
_entity.type
_entity.pdbx_description
1 polymer ?
#
loop_
_entity_poly.entity_id
_entity_poly.type
_entity_poly.pdbx_seq_one_letter_code
_entity_poly.pdbx_strand_id
1 'polypeptide(L)'
;MNVVLGRKGGPVETAWATALATPRQGHAAFVVILQPNLPVKPLTLFVNKADIRGDEHANLTWGPAQAGVAYGVAAAVAAGVIPAEEVDDLLLLAAVWVDWSADDADEVYDNNARATRAALGAAAEGRPALEEILAVRETPYNAFFRPR
;
A
#
# COMPACT_ATOMS: atom_id res chain seq x y z
N MET A 1 -0.14 -1.79 -6.13
CA MET A 1 -0.46 -1.32 -4.77
C MET A 1 -1.96 -1.07 -4.68
N ASN A 2 -2.62 -1.44 -3.58
CA ASN A 2 -3.95 -0.92 -3.25
C ASN A 2 -3.90 -0.20 -1.91
N VAL A 3 -4.53 0.96 -1.83
CA VAL A 3 -4.59 1.76 -0.62
C VAL A 3 -6.03 2.07 -0.25
N VAL A 4 -6.30 2.15 1.06
CA VAL A 4 -7.52 2.73 1.61
C VAL A 4 -7.10 3.74 2.66
N LEU A 5 -7.35 5.02 2.40
CA LEU A 5 -7.12 6.12 3.33
C LEU A 5 -8.47 6.57 3.89
N GLY A 6 -8.55 6.75 5.20
CA GLY A 6 -9.75 7.29 5.83
C GLY A 6 -9.51 7.80 7.24
N ARG A 7 -10.51 8.47 7.80
CA ARG A 7 -10.43 9.05 9.15
C ARG A 7 -10.61 8.00 10.25
N LYS A 8 -9.96 8.25 11.38
CA LYS A 8 -10.25 7.64 12.68
C LYS A 8 -11.71 7.86 13.09
N GLY A 9 -12.27 6.97 13.89
CA GLY A 9 -13.70 6.94 14.24
C GLY A 9 -14.63 6.52 13.08
N GLY A 10 -14.09 6.23 11.90
CA GLY A 10 -14.84 5.75 10.74
C GLY A 10 -14.68 4.25 10.48
N PRO A 11 -15.32 3.71 9.42
CA PRO A 11 -15.22 2.29 9.06
C PRO A 11 -13.77 1.82 8.78
N VAL A 12 -12.90 2.73 8.34
CA VAL A 12 -11.48 2.43 8.11
C VAL A 12 -10.77 2.10 9.42
N GLU A 13 -11.10 2.76 10.53
CA GLU A 13 -10.49 2.45 11.83
C GLU A 13 -10.82 1.04 12.29
N THR A 14 -12.09 0.64 12.22
CA THR A 14 -12.51 -0.72 12.56
C THR A 14 -11.80 -1.76 11.70
N ALA A 15 -11.72 -1.53 10.39
CA ALA A 15 -11.02 -2.42 9.46
C ALA A 15 -9.52 -2.52 9.79
N TRP A 16 -8.88 -1.37 10.07
CA TRP A 16 -7.47 -1.27 10.41
C TRP A 16 -7.14 -2.01 11.71
N ALA A 17 -7.88 -1.73 12.78
CA ALA A 17 -7.66 -2.35 14.09
C ALA A 17 -7.93 -3.86 14.04
N THR A 18 -8.99 -4.26 13.35
CA THR A 18 -9.35 -5.69 13.21
C THR A 18 -8.30 -6.45 12.41
N ALA A 19 -7.81 -5.88 11.30
CA ALA A 19 -6.77 -6.50 10.48
C ALA A 19 -5.46 -6.66 11.27
N LEU A 20 -5.06 -5.64 12.04
CA LEU A 20 -3.88 -5.72 12.91
C LEU A 20 -4.03 -6.79 14.00
N ALA A 21 -5.23 -6.92 14.59
CA ALA A 21 -5.50 -7.84 15.69
C ALA A 21 -5.73 -9.30 15.24
N THR A 22 -5.82 -9.58 13.93
CA THR A 22 -6.22 -10.90 13.40
C THR A 22 -5.21 -11.45 12.39
N PRO A 23 -3.95 -11.72 12.81
CA PRO A 23 -2.97 -12.38 11.93
C PRO A 23 -3.42 -13.80 11.58
N ARG A 24 -3.06 -14.26 10.38
CA ARG A 24 -3.30 -15.61 9.88
C ARG A 24 -2.01 -16.23 9.38
N GLN A 25 -1.97 -17.55 9.26
CA GLN A 25 -0.80 -18.24 8.72
C GLN A 25 -0.46 -17.71 7.33
N GLY A 26 0.77 -17.25 7.13
CA GLY A 26 1.24 -16.65 5.88
C GLY A 26 0.85 -15.18 5.66
N HIS A 27 -0.03 -14.62 6.49
CA HIS A 27 -0.57 -13.25 6.35
C HIS A 27 -0.60 -12.53 7.69
N ALA A 28 0.36 -11.63 7.90
CA ALA A 28 0.47 -10.85 9.12
C ALA A 28 0.54 -9.37 8.77
N ALA A 29 -0.48 -8.62 9.20
CA ALA A 29 -0.50 -7.18 9.04
C ALA A 29 0.35 -6.52 10.13
N PHE A 30 1.07 -5.45 9.78
CA PHE A 30 1.94 -4.75 10.72
C PHE A 30 2.02 -3.25 10.40
N VAL A 31 2.41 -2.45 11.39
CA VAL A 31 2.54 -0.99 11.23
C VAL A 31 3.83 -0.68 10.49
N VAL A 32 3.72 0.04 9.39
CA VAL A 32 4.86 0.49 8.57
C VAL A 32 5.71 1.47 9.36
N ILE A 33 7.01 1.17 9.44
CA ILE A 33 8.02 2.05 10.01
C ILE A 33 8.97 2.58 8.95
N LEU A 34 9.39 3.83 9.11
CA LEU A 34 10.45 4.44 8.29
C LEU A 34 11.83 4.03 8.81
N GLN A 35 11.96 3.93 10.13
CA GLN A 35 13.13 3.48 10.87
C GLN A 35 12.67 2.75 12.15
N PRO A 36 13.50 1.93 12.81
CA PRO A 36 13.15 1.31 14.08
C PRO A 36 12.59 2.34 15.07
N ASN A 37 11.41 2.05 15.65
CA ASN A 37 10.67 2.95 16.56
C ASN A 37 10.16 4.25 15.94
N LEU A 38 10.13 4.38 14.61
CA LEU A 38 9.63 5.55 13.89
C LEU A 38 8.57 5.15 12.85
N PRO A 39 7.30 4.99 13.25
CA PRO A 39 6.20 4.74 12.31
C PRO A 39 5.96 5.94 11.40
N VAL A 40 5.51 5.67 10.16
CA VAL A 40 5.05 6.75 9.28
C VAL A 40 3.71 7.31 9.76
N LYS A 41 3.45 8.57 9.40
CA LYS A 41 2.15 9.21 9.55
C LYS A 41 1.57 9.54 8.17
N PRO A 42 0.26 9.31 7.92
CA PRO A 42 -0.68 8.65 8.82
C PRO A 42 -0.29 7.20 9.11
N LEU A 43 -0.75 6.67 10.26
CA LEU A 43 -0.42 5.30 10.65
C LEU A 43 -0.86 4.34 9.54
N THR A 44 0.11 3.62 9.01
CA THR A 44 -0.07 2.79 7.82
C THR A 44 0.05 1.32 8.20
N LEU A 45 -0.98 0.54 7.92
CA LEU A 45 -0.97 -0.91 8.07
C LEU A 45 -0.56 -1.54 6.74
N PHE A 46 0.55 -2.26 6.74
CA PHE A 46 0.97 -3.10 5.63
C PHE A 46 0.21 -4.42 5.71
N VAL A 47 -0.44 -4.81 4.62
CA VAL A 47 -1.15 -6.09 4.50
C VAL A 47 -0.58 -6.83 3.30
N ASN A 48 0.18 -7.91 3.53
CA ASN A 48 0.71 -8.71 2.43
C ASN A 48 -0.44 -9.44 1.71
N LYS A 49 -0.40 -9.49 0.37
CA LYS A 49 -1.37 -10.23 -0.45
C LYS A 49 -0.94 -11.66 -0.71
N ALA A 50 0.34 -11.83 -1.06
CA ALA A 50 0.96 -13.13 -1.22
C ALA A 50 1.25 -13.72 0.16
N ASP A 51 0.93 -15.00 0.37
CA ASP A 51 1.39 -15.70 1.56
C ASP A 51 2.93 -15.70 1.60
N ILE A 52 3.52 -15.55 2.78
CA ILE A 52 4.97 -15.54 2.92
C ILE A 52 5.55 -16.95 2.71
N ARG A 53 6.50 -17.09 1.78
CA ARG A 53 7.17 -18.36 1.46
C ARG A 53 8.69 -18.25 1.59
N GLY A 54 9.26 -18.93 2.57
CA GLY A 54 10.70 -18.93 2.81
C GLY A 54 11.25 -17.58 3.27
N ASP A 55 12.53 -17.56 3.60
CA ASP A 55 13.18 -16.41 4.23
C ASP A 55 13.42 -15.27 3.24
N GLU A 56 13.70 -15.58 1.98
CA GLU A 56 13.97 -14.58 0.94
C GLU A 56 12.75 -13.69 0.69
N HIS A 57 11.60 -14.28 0.39
CA HIS A 57 10.35 -13.53 0.20
C HIS A 57 9.94 -12.78 1.48
N ALA A 58 10.17 -13.35 2.66
CA ALA A 58 9.95 -12.67 3.93
C ALA A 58 10.83 -11.42 4.06
N ASN A 59 12.13 -11.54 3.80
CA ASN A 59 13.09 -10.44 3.87
C ASN A 59 12.73 -9.33 2.87
N LEU A 60 12.35 -9.68 1.64
CA LEU A 60 11.91 -8.70 0.64
C LEU A 60 10.60 -8.00 1.04
N THR A 61 9.66 -8.73 1.66
CA THR A 61 8.37 -8.16 2.09
C THR A 61 8.54 -7.23 3.29
N TRP A 62 9.27 -7.64 4.32
CA TRP A 62 9.41 -6.86 5.55
C TRP A 62 10.51 -5.79 5.48
N GLY A 63 11.46 -5.92 4.55
CA GLY A 63 12.55 -4.98 4.32
C GLY A 63 12.21 -3.96 3.24
N PRO A 64 12.65 -4.18 1.99
CA PRO A 64 12.53 -3.20 0.90
C PRO A 64 11.09 -2.82 0.56
N ALA A 65 10.14 -3.76 0.58
CA ALA A 65 8.74 -3.41 0.29
C ALA A 65 8.17 -2.48 1.36
N GLN A 66 8.40 -2.77 2.66
CA GLN A 66 8.04 -1.86 3.75
C GLN A 66 8.70 -0.48 3.57
N ALA A 67 10.00 -0.44 3.31
CA ALA A 67 10.72 0.82 3.14
C ALA A 67 10.17 1.65 1.96
N GLY A 68 9.80 1.00 0.86
CA GLY A 68 9.15 1.63 -0.29
C GLY A 68 7.80 2.23 0.08
N VAL A 69 6.96 1.48 0.82
CA VAL A 69 5.68 2.01 1.34
C VAL A 69 5.93 3.20 2.28
N ALA A 70 6.86 3.07 3.22
CA ALA A 70 7.17 4.11 4.19
C ALA A 70 7.61 5.41 3.51
N TYR A 71 8.53 5.32 2.56
CA TYR A 71 8.97 6.44 1.75
C TYR A 71 7.81 7.04 0.95
N GLY A 72 6.98 6.20 0.31
CA GLY A 72 5.85 6.67 -0.49
C GLY A 72 4.83 7.47 0.31
N VAL A 73 4.54 7.03 1.55
CA VAL A 73 3.65 7.75 2.48
C VAL A 73 4.28 9.07 2.92
N ALA A 74 5.53 9.04 3.37
CA ALA A 74 6.24 10.26 3.82
C ALA A 74 6.36 11.30 2.68
N ALA A 75 6.64 10.84 1.46
CA ALA A 75 6.71 11.69 0.28
C ALA A 75 5.33 12.28 -0.08
N ALA A 76 4.24 11.53 0.08
CA ALA A 76 2.88 12.04 -0.14
C ALA A 76 2.52 13.14 0.87
N VAL A 77 2.91 13.00 2.13
CA VAL A 77 2.75 14.07 3.15
C VAL A 77 3.61 15.29 2.80
N ALA A 78 4.89 15.07 2.49
CA ALA A 78 5.81 16.15 2.13
C ALA A 78 5.37 16.94 0.88
N ALA A 79 4.71 16.27 -0.06
CA ALA A 79 4.15 16.88 -1.27
C ALA A 79 2.76 17.50 -1.07
N GLY A 80 2.16 17.39 0.12
CA GLY A 80 0.81 17.89 0.41
C GLY A 80 -0.32 17.07 -0.22
N VAL A 81 -0.03 15.88 -0.77
CA VAL A 81 -1.06 14.93 -1.25
C VAL A 81 -1.90 14.42 -0.08
N ILE A 82 -1.25 14.21 1.08
CA ILE A 82 -1.91 14.04 2.37
C ILE A 82 -1.60 15.31 3.18
N PRO A 83 -2.62 16.10 3.59
CA PRO A 83 -2.39 17.29 4.39
C PRO A 83 -1.68 16.96 5.71
N ALA A 84 -0.59 17.67 6.01
CA ALA A 84 0.25 17.39 7.17
C ALA A 84 -0.49 17.57 8.50
N GLU A 85 -1.46 18.48 8.53
CA GLU A 85 -2.34 18.75 9.67
C GLU A 85 -3.35 17.62 9.95
N GLU A 86 -3.64 16.76 8.96
CA GLU A 86 -4.62 15.69 9.09
C GLU A 86 -4.02 14.31 9.41
N VAL A 87 -2.68 14.18 9.35
CA VAL A 87 -2.02 12.86 9.43
C VAL A 87 -2.32 12.11 10.73
N ASP A 88 -2.60 12.83 11.82
CA ASP A 88 -2.93 12.23 13.11
C ASP A 88 -4.40 11.78 13.22
N ASP A 89 -5.28 12.24 12.33
CA ASP A 89 -6.68 11.84 12.26
C ASP A 89 -6.95 10.78 11.18
N LEU A 90 -5.93 10.43 10.40
CA LEU A 90 -6.03 9.49 9.28
C LEU A 90 -5.39 8.13 9.61
N LEU A 91 -5.91 7.10 8.95
CA LEU A 91 -5.38 5.74 8.93
C LEU A 91 -5.27 5.29 7.48
N LEU A 92 -4.18 4.58 7.17
CA LEU A 92 -3.91 4.02 5.85
C LEU A 92 -3.81 2.50 5.93
N LEU A 93 -4.51 1.82 5.04
CA LEU A 93 -4.32 0.41 4.73
C LEU A 93 -3.57 0.30 3.41
N ALA A 94 -2.41 -0.33 3.39
CA ALA A 94 -1.63 -0.59 2.19
C ALA A 94 -1.59 -2.11 1.94
N ALA A 95 -2.33 -2.57 0.93
CA ALA A 95 -2.30 -3.97 0.52
C ALA A 95 -1.19 -4.17 -0.54
N VAL A 96 -0.14 -4.86 -0.12
CA VAL A 96 1.14 -4.96 -0.82
C VAL A 96 1.32 -6.35 -1.41
N TRP A 97 1.82 -6.40 -2.64
CA TRP A 97 2.16 -7.63 -3.30
C TRP A 97 3.64 -7.59 -3.67
N VAL A 98 4.35 -8.63 -3.23
CA VAL A 98 5.71 -8.96 -3.66
C VAL A 98 5.56 -10.32 -4.35
N ASP A 99 6.16 -10.47 -5.53
CA ASP A 99 6.13 -11.74 -6.24
C ASP A 99 7.02 -12.75 -5.49
N TRP A 100 6.61 -14.02 -5.44
CA TRP A 100 7.42 -15.08 -4.83
C TRP A 100 8.74 -15.31 -5.55
N SER A 101 8.86 -14.93 -6.82
CA SER A 101 10.09 -15.00 -7.59
C SER A 101 10.91 -13.70 -7.57
N ALA A 102 10.53 -12.71 -6.77
CA ALA A 102 11.33 -11.50 -6.64
C ALA A 102 12.66 -11.83 -5.96
N ASP A 103 13.76 -11.32 -6.52
CA ASP A 103 15.14 -11.56 -6.07
C ASP A 103 15.97 -10.26 -5.99
N ASP A 104 15.42 -9.13 -6.43
CA ASP A 104 16.06 -7.81 -6.39
C ASP A 104 15.41 -6.89 -5.34
N ALA A 105 16.16 -6.59 -4.28
CA ALA A 105 15.71 -5.75 -3.18
C ALA A 105 15.48 -4.27 -3.58
N ASP A 106 16.33 -3.72 -4.44
CA ASP A 106 16.23 -2.32 -4.88
C ASP A 106 15.03 -2.16 -5.81
N GLU A 107 14.78 -3.12 -6.70
CA GLU A 107 13.59 -3.13 -7.53
C GLU A 107 12.31 -3.21 -6.68
N VAL A 108 12.28 -4.09 -5.68
CA VAL A 108 11.14 -4.20 -4.75
C VAL A 108 10.90 -2.88 -4.02
N TYR A 109 11.95 -2.22 -3.54
CA TYR A 109 11.86 -0.90 -2.91
C TYR A 109 11.27 0.15 -3.87
N ASP A 110 11.87 0.32 -5.05
CA ASP A 110 11.51 1.34 -6.02
C ASP A 110 10.08 1.15 -6.54
N ASN A 111 9.69 -0.10 -6.80
CA ASN A 111 8.35 -0.44 -7.25
C ASN A 111 7.30 -0.11 -6.18
N ASN A 112 7.57 -0.43 -4.90
CA ASN A 112 6.66 -0.10 -3.82
C ASN A 112 6.60 1.41 -3.53
N ALA A 113 7.72 2.12 -3.60
CA ALA A 113 7.79 3.57 -3.47
C ALA A 113 6.98 4.29 -4.56
N ARG A 114 7.20 3.90 -5.83
CA ARG A 114 6.47 4.45 -6.97
C ARG A 114 4.98 4.12 -6.90
N ALA A 115 4.63 2.87 -6.61
CA ALA A 115 3.24 2.44 -6.56
C ALA A 115 2.46 3.07 -5.39
N THR A 116 3.10 3.28 -4.24
CA THR A 116 2.48 3.96 -3.09
C THR A 116 2.17 5.43 -3.42
N ARG A 117 3.14 6.17 -3.98
CA ARG A 117 2.93 7.57 -4.39
C ARG A 117 1.85 7.69 -5.45
N ALA A 118 1.90 6.84 -6.48
CA ALA A 118 0.90 6.84 -7.54
C ALA A 118 -0.51 6.55 -7.01
N ALA A 119 -0.65 5.58 -6.10
CA ALA A 119 -1.94 5.23 -5.52
C ALA A 119 -2.51 6.35 -4.62
N LEU A 120 -1.69 6.97 -3.78
CA LEU A 120 -2.10 8.08 -2.94
C LEU A 120 -2.44 9.34 -3.75
N GLY A 121 -1.63 9.66 -4.77
CA GLY A 121 -1.90 10.77 -5.68
C GLY A 121 -3.20 10.58 -6.45
N ALA A 122 -3.42 9.38 -7.01
CA ALA A 122 -4.69 9.06 -7.67
C ALA A 122 -5.88 9.16 -6.72
N ALA A 123 -5.75 8.68 -5.48
CA ALA A 123 -6.81 8.77 -4.47
C ALA A 123 -7.14 10.23 -4.10
N ALA A 124 -6.12 11.07 -3.90
CA ALA A 124 -6.31 12.49 -3.58
C ALA A 124 -6.97 13.27 -4.73
N GLU A 125 -6.71 12.88 -5.97
CA GLU A 125 -7.28 13.47 -7.17
C GLU A 125 -8.64 12.86 -7.57
N GLY A 126 -9.14 11.86 -6.82
CA GLY A 126 -10.39 11.16 -7.15
C GLY A 126 -10.33 10.37 -8.46
N ARG A 127 -9.14 9.91 -8.86
CA ARG A 127 -8.90 9.17 -10.11
C ARG A 127 -9.00 7.65 -9.94
N PRO A 128 -9.28 6.91 -11.02
CA PRO A 128 -9.64 7.39 -12.37
C PRO A 128 -11.05 7.99 -12.42
N ALA A 129 -11.30 8.86 -13.41
CA ALA A 129 -12.64 9.39 -13.63
C ALA A 129 -13.56 8.28 -14.19
N LEU A 130 -14.86 8.36 -13.91
CA LEU A 130 -15.82 7.35 -14.37
C LEU A 130 -15.85 7.26 -15.90
N GLU A 131 -15.73 8.40 -16.58
CA GLU A 131 -15.74 8.51 -18.02
C GLU A 131 -14.56 7.75 -18.66
N GLU A 132 -13.37 7.81 -18.04
CA GLU A 132 -12.19 7.07 -18.49
C GLU A 132 -12.43 5.56 -18.42
N ILE A 133 -13.05 5.08 -17.34
CA ILE A 133 -13.41 3.66 -17.16
C ILE A 133 -14.41 3.25 -18.24
N LEU A 134 -15.48 4.03 -18.44
CA LEU A 134 -16.54 3.71 -19.39
C LEU A 134 -16.05 3.72 -20.85
N ALA A 135 -15.06 4.54 -21.18
CA ALA A 135 -14.50 4.64 -22.52
C ALA A 135 -13.76 3.36 -22.96
N VAL A 136 -13.12 2.64 -22.04
CA VAL A 136 -12.29 1.45 -22.35
C VAL A 136 -12.92 0.12 -21.93
N ARG A 137 -14.15 0.13 -21.40
CA ARG A 137 -14.81 -1.04 -20.79
C ARG A 137 -14.93 -2.26 -21.70
N GLU A 138 -15.02 -2.07 -23.02
CA GLU A 138 -15.17 -3.16 -24.00
C GLU A 138 -13.83 -3.79 -24.40
N THR A 139 -12.71 -3.20 -23.98
CA THR A 139 -11.35 -3.67 -24.29
C THR A 139 -10.51 -3.87 -23.02
N PRO A 140 -10.97 -4.66 -22.02
CA PRO A 140 -10.21 -4.88 -20.81
C PRO A 140 -8.87 -5.55 -21.12
N TYR A 141 -7.80 -5.10 -20.49
CA TYR A 141 -6.48 -5.72 -20.59
C TYR A 141 -5.77 -5.71 -19.24
N ASN A 142 -5.16 -6.83 -18.88
CA ASN A 142 -4.24 -6.93 -17.76
C ASN A 142 -3.14 -7.97 -18.07
N ALA A 143 -2.20 -8.15 -17.16
CA ALA A 143 -1.07 -9.06 -17.33
C ALA A 143 -1.46 -10.52 -17.63
N PHE A 144 -2.70 -10.92 -17.31
CA PHE A 144 -3.18 -12.29 -17.40
C PHE A 144 -4.31 -12.49 -18.41
N PHE A 145 -4.86 -11.42 -19.00
CA PHE A 145 -6.02 -11.52 -19.88
C PHE A 145 -6.13 -10.37 -20.90
N ARG A 146 -6.51 -10.73 -22.12
CA ARG A 146 -6.96 -9.82 -23.19
C ARG A 146 -8.08 -10.51 -24.00
N PRO A 147 -9.24 -9.87 -24.23
CA PRO A 147 -10.26 -10.36 -25.15
C PRO A 147 -9.69 -10.53 -26.57
N ARG A 148 -10.26 -11.48 -27.31
CA ARG A 148 -9.98 -11.65 -28.74
C ARG A 148 -10.70 -10.62 -29.57
#